data_AF-A0A317I7U0-F1
#
_entry.id   AF-A0A317I7U0-F1
#
_cell.length_a   1.000
_cell.length_b   1.000
_cell.length_c   1.000
_cell.angle_alpha   90.00
_cell.angle_beta   90.00
_cell.angle_gamma   90.00
#
_symmetry.space_group_name_H-M   'P 1'
#
loop_
_entity.id
_entity.type
_entity.pdbx_description
1 polymer ?
#
loop_
_entity_poly.entity_id
_entity_poly.type
_entity_poly.pdbx_seq_one_letter_code
_entity_poly.pdbx_strand_id
1 'polypeptide(L)'
;MSDFMTVKKATRNYQGNMLWLSLLGFLTIIIGLMVGASFINLLFVQNQVQKLTDEATINGAVKLNDNNRIGQMNDLISHCRQLVYTSREMTYSVPNTSPDLQLLSQQILDEDRAAAVELEQERKRLQALCANESKKAITESLDSQTSIYRSLLPWLRMQTPHIVSVEFGSVKGVTSNATMNPVLEELASHDKSLKLYDESSKLYFGNIDAKLPGDDSDLTFKLSSLAAPVNGTVSPARLALVDIFDKQKGQQLQSAAKVTVGTEVKAGSLSEHKQDLNVTSTATTNGAIPPDGFGWR
;
A
#
# COMPACT_ATOMS: atom_id res chain seq x y z
N MET A 1 -71.41 78.21 14.76
CA MET A 1 -71.75 77.26 13.69
C MET A 1 -70.43 76.66 13.23
N SER A 2 -70.14 75.47 13.74
CA SER A 2 -68.82 74.86 13.83
C SER A 2 -68.66 73.77 12.78
N ASP A 3 -67.81 74.00 11.78
CA ASP A 3 -67.49 73.00 10.76
C ASP A 3 -66.28 72.17 11.19
N PHE A 4 -66.57 70.92 11.57
CA PHE A 4 -65.60 69.87 11.85
C PHE A 4 -65.02 69.37 10.51
N MET A 5 -63.78 69.75 10.18
CA MET A 5 -63.01 69.07 9.12
C MET A 5 -62.50 67.71 9.63
N THR A 6 -63.25 66.65 9.33
CA THR A 6 -62.77 65.26 9.44
C THR A 6 -61.76 64.96 8.33
N VAL A 7 -60.47 64.99 8.67
CA VAL A 7 -59.39 64.45 7.82
C VAL A 7 -59.48 62.92 7.81
N LYS A 8 -60.00 62.34 6.73
CA LYS A 8 -59.90 60.89 6.46
C LYS A 8 -58.43 60.53 6.23
N LYS A 9 -57.78 59.91 7.21
CA LYS A 9 -56.50 59.21 7.00
C LYS A 9 -56.76 58.05 6.03
N ALA A 10 -56.27 58.18 4.80
CA ALA A 10 -56.19 57.08 3.85
C ALA A 10 -55.24 56.02 4.43
N THR A 11 -55.78 54.96 4.99
CA THR A 11 -55.04 53.71 5.23
C THR A 11 -54.61 53.18 3.86
N ARG A 12 -53.38 53.52 3.45
CA ARG A 12 -52.70 52.85 2.35
C ARG A 12 -52.70 51.37 2.69
N ASN A 13 -53.52 50.59 1.99
CA ASN A 13 -53.42 49.14 2.00
C ASN A 13 -52.02 48.78 1.48
N TYR A 14 -51.10 48.52 2.39
CA TYR A 14 -49.86 47.79 2.12
C TYR A 14 -50.28 46.35 1.78
N GLN A 15 -50.83 46.15 0.58
CA GLN A 15 -50.87 44.83 -0.02
C GLN A 15 -49.41 44.48 -0.29
N GLY A 16 -48.80 43.78 0.68
CA GLY A 16 -47.49 43.19 0.52
C GLY A 16 -47.49 42.45 -0.81
N ASN A 17 -46.50 42.75 -1.65
CA ASN A 17 -46.45 42.29 -3.02
C ASN A 17 -46.20 40.76 -3.02
N MET A 18 -47.27 39.97 -2.84
CA MET A 18 -47.23 38.50 -2.67
C MET A 18 -46.52 37.79 -3.83
N LEU A 19 -46.52 38.41 -5.01
CA LEU A 19 -45.81 37.94 -6.18
C LEU A 19 -44.28 37.95 -5.98
N TRP A 20 -43.72 38.97 -5.31
CA TRP A 20 -42.29 39.03 -5.01
C TRP A 20 -41.88 37.97 -3.99
N LEU A 21 -42.70 37.72 -2.96
CA LEU A 21 -42.45 36.67 -1.98
C LEU A 21 -42.46 35.28 -2.63
N SER A 22 -43.42 35.02 -3.52
CA SER A 22 -43.47 33.75 -4.26
C SER A 22 -42.28 33.58 -5.20
N LEU A 23 -41.89 34.63 -5.94
CA LEU A 23 -40.76 34.58 -6.87
C LEU A 23 -39.43 34.37 -6.13
N LEU A 24 -39.23 35.04 -4.99
CA LEU A 24 -38.05 34.86 -4.15
C LEU A 24 -38.02 33.43 -3.56
N GLY A 25 -39.17 32.89 -3.16
CA GLY A 25 -39.31 31.48 -2.76
C GLY A 25 -38.85 30.51 -3.85
N PHE A 26 -39.39 30.63 -5.07
CA PHE A 26 -38.96 29.78 -6.19
C PHE A 26 -37.47 29.96 -6.52
N LEU A 27 -36.96 31.19 -6.50
CA LEU A 27 -35.54 31.46 -6.75
C LEU A 27 -34.65 30.76 -5.71
N THR A 28 -35.00 30.82 -4.43
CA THR A 28 -34.24 30.13 -3.38
C THR A 28 -34.25 28.61 -3.55
N ILE A 29 -35.39 28.04 -3.97
CA ILE A 29 -35.49 26.60 -4.28
C ILE A 29 -34.58 26.24 -5.46
N ILE A 30 -34.59 27.03 -6.54
CA ILE A 30 -33.75 26.81 -7.72
C ILE A 30 -32.26 26.88 -7.36
N ILE A 31 -31.86 27.89 -6.58
CA ILE A 31 -30.48 28.02 -6.10
C ILE A 31 -30.10 26.81 -5.24
N GLY A 32 -30.96 26.41 -4.31
CA GLY A 32 -30.74 25.23 -3.47
C GLY A 32 -30.54 23.95 -4.29
N LEU A 33 -31.36 23.74 -5.33
CA LEU A 33 -31.22 22.61 -6.25
C LEU A 33 -29.92 22.68 -7.06
N MET A 34 -29.52 23.85 -7.54
CA MET A 34 -28.24 24.02 -8.26
C MET A 34 -27.03 23.71 -7.38
N VAL A 35 -27.02 24.19 -6.13
CA VAL A 35 -25.95 23.89 -5.16
C VAL A 35 -25.93 22.40 -4.83
N GLY A 36 -27.09 21.80 -4.54
CA GLY A 36 -27.21 20.38 -4.25
C GLY A 36 -26.73 19.50 -5.42
N ALA A 37 -27.16 19.80 -6.65
CA ALA A 37 -26.72 19.09 -7.84
C ALA A 37 -25.21 19.22 -8.07
N SER A 38 -24.62 20.40 -7.81
CA SER A 38 -23.19 20.63 -7.94
C SER A 38 -22.38 19.77 -6.96
N PHE A 39 -22.84 19.67 -5.71
CA PHE A 39 -22.20 18.84 -4.70
C PHE A 39 -22.30 17.34 -5.03
N ILE A 40 -23.48 16.88 -5.45
CA ILE A 40 -23.69 15.49 -5.89
C ILE A 40 -22.76 15.13 -7.06
N ASN A 41 -22.62 16.03 -8.03
CA ASN A 41 -21.73 15.81 -9.17
C ASN A 41 -20.26 15.74 -8.77
N LEU A 42 -19.80 16.60 -7.86
CA LEU A 42 -18.43 16.58 -7.37
C LEU A 42 -18.13 15.28 -6.61
N LEU A 43 -19.04 14.86 -5.72
CA LEU A 43 -18.92 13.58 -5.01
C LEU A 43 -18.93 12.40 -5.97
N PHE A 44 -19.74 12.45 -7.03
CA PHE A 44 -19.73 11.43 -8.06
C PHE A 44 -18.38 11.34 -8.76
N VAL A 45 -17.80 12.47 -9.19
CA VAL A 45 -16.46 12.48 -9.81
C VAL A 45 -15.40 11.96 -8.84
N GLN A 46 -15.43 12.40 -7.58
CA GLN A 46 -14.50 11.92 -6.56
C GLN A 46 -14.59 10.41 -6.34
N ASN A 47 -15.80 9.87 -6.23
CA ASN A 47 -16.00 8.43 -6.09
C ASN A 47 -15.52 7.65 -7.33
N GLN A 48 -15.65 8.21 -8.53
CA GLN A 48 -15.14 7.56 -9.74
C GLN A 48 -13.61 7.54 -9.77
N VAL A 49 -12.96 8.69 -9.52
CA VAL A 49 -11.50 8.76 -9.47
C VAL A 49 -10.95 7.89 -8.35
N GLN A 50 -11.64 7.81 -7.20
CA GLN A 50 -11.29 6.89 -6.12
C GLN A 50 -11.31 5.43 -6.59
N LYS A 51 -12.38 4.98 -7.26
CA LYS A 51 -12.46 3.61 -7.79
C LYS A 51 -11.32 3.29 -8.77
N LEU A 52 -11.02 4.22 -9.68
CA LEU A 52 -9.90 4.08 -10.61
C LEU A 52 -8.56 3.96 -9.88
N THR A 53 -8.36 4.83 -8.89
CA THR A 53 -7.15 4.84 -8.08
C THR A 53 -7.01 3.55 -7.29
N ASP A 54 -8.09 3.07 -6.68
CA ASP A 54 -8.14 1.85 -5.90
C ASP A 54 -7.81 0.62 -6.76
N GLU A 55 -8.42 0.49 -7.93
CA GLU A 55 -8.20 -0.63 -8.83
C GLU A 55 -6.77 -0.63 -9.38
N ALA A 56 -6.27 0.53 -9.83
CA ALA A 56 -4.89 0.66 -10.28
C ALA A 56 -3.89 0.33 -9.17
N THR A 57 -4.18 0.77 -7.93
CA THR A 57 -3.32 0.49 -6.76
C THR A 57 -3.31 -0.98 -6.41
N ILE A 58 -4.47 -1.66 -6.44
CA ILE A 58 -4.56 -3.11 -6.21
C ILE A 58 -3.80 -3.86 -7.29
N ASN A 59 -3.96 -3.51 -8.57
CA ASN A 59 -3.26 -4.17 -9.68
C ASN A 59 -1.73 -4.02 -9.55
N GLY A 60 -1.27 -2.84 -9.14
CA GLY A 60 0.14 -2.63 -8.77
C GLY A 60 0.58 -3.49 -7.59
N ALA A 61 -0.20 -3.53 -6.52
CA ALA A 61 0.12 -4.30 -5.32
C ALA A 61 0.14 -5.81 -5.56
N VAL A 62 -0.78 -6.35 -6.38
CA VAL A 62 -0.76 -7.76 -6.81
C VAL A 62 0.55 -8.08 -7.53
N LYS A 63 0.99 -7.19 -8.42
CA LYS A 63 2.27 -7.40 -9.09
C LYS A 63 3.43 -7.44 -8.13
N LEU A 64 3.48 -6.67 -7.05
CA LEU A 64 4.62 -6.73 -6.10
C LEU A 64 4.96 -8.14 -5.60
N ASN A 65 3.98 -9.00 -5.32
CA ASN A 65 4.18 -10.39 -4.89
C ASN A 65 3.65 -11.43 -5.89
N ASP A 66 3.79 -11.15 -7.19
CA ASP A 66 3.42 -12.11 -8.24
C ASP A 66 4.19 -13.42 -8.04
N ASN A 67 3.49 -14.55 -8.20
CA ASN A 67 4.04 -15.89 -8.00
C ASN A 67 4.76 -16.12 -6.65
N ASN A 68 4.34 -15.44 -5.57
CA ASN A 68 4.92 -15.59 -4.22
C ASN A 68 6.41 -15.24 -4.11
N ARG A 69 6.94 -14.39 -4.99
CA ARG A 69 8.37 -14.04 -5.00
C ARG A 69 8.89 -13.44 -3.70
N ILE A 70 8.09 -12.63 -2.99
CA ILE A 70 8.48 -12.08 -1.70
C ILE A 70 8.53 -13.18 -0.65
N GLY A 71 7.55 -14.09 -0.67
CA GLY A 71 7.48 -15.22 0.26
C GLY A 71 8.69 -16.14 0.10
N GLN A 72 8.96 -16.57 -1.12
CA GLN A 72 10.11 -17.42 -1.46
C GLN A 72 11.43 -16.74 -1.10
N MET A 73 11.60 -15.44 -1.36
CA MET A 73 12.81 -14.72 -0.99
C MET A 73 13.01 -14.63 0.52
N ASN A 74 11.94 -14.38 1.29
CA ASN A 74 12.02 -14.38 2.75
C ASN A 74 12.43 -15.76 3.30
N ASP A 75 11.91 -16.85 2.71
CA ASP A 75 12.26 -18.22 3.09
C ASP A 75 13.73 -18.54 2.75
N LEU A 76 14.18 -18.17 1.55
CA LEU A 76 15.58 -18.31 1.14
C LEU A 76 16.53 -17.54 2.05
N ILE A 77 16.18 -16.30 2.41
CA ILE A 77 16.99 -15.48 3.34
C ILE A 77 17.05 -16.12 4.72
N SER A 78 15.92 -16.62 5.23
CA SER A 78 15.86 -17.32 6.52
C SER A 78 16.72 -18.59 6.53
N HIS A 79 16.62 -19.42 5.48
CA HIS A 79 17.41 -20.65 5.38
C HIS A 79 18.89 -20.38 5.18
N CYS A 80 19.25 -19.43 4.31
CA CYS A 80 20.64 -19.01 4.11
C CYS A 80 21.27 -18.51 5.41
N ARG A 81 20.53 -17.73 6.20
CA ARG A 81 20.95 -17.30 7.55
C ARG A 81 21.26 -18.48 8.47
N GLN A 82 20.38 -19.48 8.49
CA GLN A 82 20.56 -20.68 9.33
C GLN A 82 21.73 -21.54 8.86
N LEU A 83 21.95 -21.64 7.54
CA LEU A 83 23.09 -22.35 6.96
C LEU A 83 24.41 -21.72 7.38
N VAL A 84 24.59 -20.41 7.19
CA VAL A 84 25.81 -19.70 7.61
C VAL A 84 26.07 -19.91 9.11
N TYR A 85 25.05 -19.75 9.95
CA TYR A 85 25.19 -19.99 11.39
C TYR A 85 25.67 -21.42 11.68
N THR A 86 25.01 -22.42 11.08
CA THR A 86 25.31 -23.84 11.34
C THR A 86 26.69 -24.23 10.83
N SER A 87 27.08 -23.73 9.66
CA SER A 87 28.41 -23.97 9.08
C SER A 87 29.50 -23.37 9.95
N ARG A 88 29.30 -22.18 10.54
CA ARG A 88 30.25 -21.61 11.49
C ARG A 88 30.42 -22.48 12.74
N GLU A 89 29.31 -22.90 13.36
CA GLU A 89 29.38 -23.78 14.55
C GLU A 89 30.07 -25.12 14.22
N MET A 90 29.87 -25.62 13.00
CA MET A 90 30.61 -26.78 12.50
C MET A 90 32.11 -26.48 12.38
N THR A 91 32.51 -25.37 11.75
CA THR A 91 33.92 -24.96 11.61
C THR A 91 34.61 -24.81 12.98
N TYR A 92 33.91 -24.33 14.01
CA TYR A 92 34.48 -24.20 15.35
C TYR A 92 34.62 -25.53 16.11
N SER A 93 33.75 -26.51 15.84
CA SER A 93 33.75 -27.81 16.52
C SER A 93 34.66 -28.85 15.86
N VAL A 94 34.88 -28.76 14.54
CA VAL A 94 35.68 -29.71 13.75
C VAL A 94 37.15 -29.84 14.21
N PRO A 95 37.90 -28.77 14.58
CA PRO A 95 39.28 -28.90 15.04
C PRO A 95 39.45 -29.81 16.26
N ASN A 96 38.41 -29.93 17.10
CA ASN A 96 38.44 -30.76 18.31
C ASN A 96 37.97 -32.20 18.07
N THR A 97 37.16 -32.42 17.03
CA THR A 97 36.50 -33.71 16.77
C THR A 97 37.10 -34.47 15.59
N SER A 98 37.49 -33.76 14.53
CA SER A 98 38.03 -34.33 13.28
C SER A 98 38.96 -33.32 12.58
N PRO A 99 40.20 -33.14 13.07
CA PRO A 99 41.13 -32.12 12.54
C PRO A 99 41.35 -32.20 11.02
N ASP A 100 41.33 -33.41 10.45
CA ASP A 100 41.53 -33.64 9.01
C ASP A 100 40.43 -32.99 8.13
N LEU A 101 39.25 -32.71 8.70
CA LEU A 101 38.13 -32.07 8.01
C LEU A 101 38.11 -30.55 8.16
N GLN A 102 39.07 -29.94 8.87
CA GLN A 102 39.08 -28.51 9.15
C GLN A 102 39.03 -27.67 7.87
N LEU A 103 39.85 -28.00 6.87
CA LEU A 103 39.89 -27.28 5.60
C LEU A 103 38.55 -27.35 4.86
N LEU A 104 37.90 -28.52 4.86
CA LEU A 104 36.59 -28.70 4.23
C LEU A 104 35.51 -27.88 4.95
N SER A 105 35.51 -27.88 6.29
CA SER A 105 34.54 -27.09 7.07
C SER A 105 34.70 -25.58 6.85
N GLN A 106 35.94 -25.11 6.68
CA GLN A 106 36.19 -23.71 6.34
C GLN A 106 35.70 -23.39 4.92
N GLN A 107 35.95 -24.27 3.96
CA GLN A 107 35.46 -24.09 2.59
C GLN A 107 33.93 -23.99 2.54
N ILE A 108 33.22 -24.85 3.27
CA ILE A 108 31.74 -24.82 3.36
C ILE A 108 31.27 -23.48 3.94
N LEU A 109 31.89 -23.00 5.03
CA LEU A 109 31.56 -21.70 5.61
C LEU A 109 31.78 -20.55 4.61
N ASP A 110 32.91 -20.56 3.88
CA ASP A 110 33.22 -19.54 2.89
C ASP A 110 32.20 -19.56 1.73
N GLU A 111 31.79 -20.74 1.27
CA GLU A 111 30.75 -20.93 0.26
C GLU A 111 29.39 -20.39 0.73
N ASP A 112 28.99 -20.69 1.96
CA ASP A 112 27.72 -20.20 2.54
C ASP A 112 27.72 -18.67 2.72
N ARG A 113 28.84 -18.09 3.17
CA ARG A 113 29.00 -16.63 3.26
C ARG A 113 28.91 -15.99 1.88
N ALA A 114 29.53 -16.58 0.86
CA ALA A 114 29.44 -16.09 -0.52
C ALA A 114 27.99 -16.17 -1.05
N ALA A 115 27.29 -17.28 -0.80
CA ALA A 115 25.89 -17.46 -1.16
C ALA A 115 24.97 -16.41 -0.50
N ALA A 116 25.23 -16.03 0.75
CA ALA A 116 24.48 -14.96 1.43
C ALA A 116 24.65 -13.59 0.74
N VAL A 117 25.87 -13.28 0.27
CA VAL A 117 26.15 -12.05 -0.47
C VAL A 117 25.44 -12.05 -1.83
N GLU A 118 25.47 -13.17 -2.55
CA GLU A 118 24.76 -13.33 -3.83
C GLU A 118 23.25 -13.19 -3.65
N LEU A 119 22.68 -13.77 -2.60
CA LEU A 119 21.26 -13.70 -2.29
C LEU A 119 20.79 -12.26 -2.03
N GLU A 120 21.56 -11.44 -1.31
CA GLU A 120 21.23 -10.01 -1.12
C GLU A 120 21.30 -9.24 -2.44
N GLN A 121 22.21 -9.59 -3.36
CA GLN A 121 22.24 -9.00 -4.70
C GLN A 121 20.98 -9.37 -5.48
N GLU A 122 20.56 -10.63 -5.44
CA GLU A 122 19.36 -11.09 -6.13
C GLU A 122 18.09 -10.45 -5.54
N ARG A 123 18.01 -10.30 -4.21
CA ARG A 123 16.92 -9.56 -3.56
C ARG A 123 16.82 -8.11 -4.07
N LYS A 124 17.95 -7.42 -4.26
CA LYS A 124 17.98 -6.05 -4.82
C LYS A 124 17.53 -6.01 -6.29
N ARG A 125 17.93 -6.99 -7.10
CA ARG A 125 17.47 -7.12 -8.50
C ARG A 125 15.97 -7.36 -8.54
N LEU A 126 15.48 -8.30 -7.74
CA LEU A 126 14.07 -8.62 -7.61
C LEU A 126 13.27 -7.38 -7.20
N GLN A 127 13.74 -6.60 -6.23
CA GLN A 127 13.11 -5.34 -5.83
C GLN A 127 12.90 -4.38 -7.01
N ALA A 128 13.94 -4.14 -7.81
CA ALA A 128 13.85 -3.23 -8.95
C ALA A 128 12.88 -3.78 -10.02
N LEU A 129 12.92 -5.09 -10.28
CA LEU A 129 12.01 -5.75 -11.20
C LEU A 129 10.54 -5.60 -10.74
N CYS A 130 10.27 -5.89 -9.46
CA CYS A 130 8.93 -5.80 -8.89
C CYS A 130 8.34 -4.39 -9.00
N ALA A 131 9.14 -3.37 -8.68
CA ALA A 131 8.72 -1.98 -8.76
C ALA A 131 8.39 -1.57 -10.21
N ASN A 132 9.20 -2.01 -11.18
CA ASN A 132 8.97 -1.72 -12.60
C ASN A 132 7.71 -2.38 -13.13
N GLU A 133 7.51 -3.68 -12.84
CA GLU A 133 6.31 -4.42 -13.24
C GLU A 133 5.05 -3.85 -12.59
N SER A 134 5.12 -3.48 -11.31
CA SER A 134 4.00 -2.88 -10.59
C SER A 134 3.64 -1.51 -11.14
N LYS A 135 4.64 -0.68 -11.46
CA LYS A 135 4.42 0.62 -12.11
C LYS A 135 3.77 0.45 -13.49
N LYS A 136 4.23 -0.53 -14.27
CA LYS A 136 3.63 -0.87 -15.57
C LYS A 136 2.16 -1.27 -15.41
N ALA A 137 1.85 -2.16 -14.47
CA ALA A 137 0.48 -2.60 -14.21
C ALA A 137 -0.44 -1.47 -13.75
N ILE A 138 0.05 -0.54 -12.91
CA ILE A 138 -0.70 0.66 -12.50
C ILE A 138 -1.05 1.52 -13.72
N THR A 139 -0.07 1.80 -14.58
CA THR A 139 -0.27 2.60 -15.79
C THR A 139 -1.25 1.93 -16.76
N GLU A 140 -1.07 0.64 -17.04
CA GLU A 140 -1.97 -0.13 -17.92
C GLU A 140 -3.41 -0.19 -17.38
N SER A 141 -3.57 -0.35 -16.06
CA SER A 141 -4.86 -0.32 -15.39
C SER A 141 -5.55 1.03 -15.54
N LEU A 142 -4.81 2.15 -15.35
CA LEU A 142 -5.39 3.48 -15.49
C LEU A 142 -5.73 3.80 -16.95
N ASP A 143 -4.83 3.51 -17.89
CA ASP A 143 -4.99 3.81 -19.31
C ASP A 143 -6.18 3.05 -19.93
N SER A 144 -6.36 1.78 -19.56
CA SER A 144 -7.48 0.96 -20.05
C SER A 144 -8.85 1.50 -19.61
N GLN A 145 -8.93 2.08 -18.42
CA GLN A 145 -10.16 2.60 -17.84
C GLN A 145 -10.47 4.03 -18.26
N THR A 146 -9.45 4.83 -18.51
CA THR A 146 -9.55 6.27 -18.79
C THR A 146 -10.45 6.62 -19.99
N SER A 147 -10.56 5.73 -20.98
CA SER A 147 -11.42 5.93 -22.16
C SER A 147 -12.92 6.06 -21.82
N ILE A 148 -13.36 5.49 -20.70
CA ILE A 148 -14.77 5.42 -20.29
C ILE A 148 -15.27 6.78 -19.73
N TYR A 149 -14.38 7.69 -19.32
CA TYR A 149 -14.74 8.79 -18.42
C TYR A 149 -14.78 10.19 -19.05
N ARG A 150 -14.64 10.33 -20.37
CA ARG A 150 -14.59 11.64 -21.05
C ARG A 150 -15.92 12.40 -21.11
N SER A 151 -17.05 11.83 -20.69
CA SER A 151 -18.37 12.46 -20.91
C SER A 151 -19.42 11.91 -19.95
N LEU A 152 -19.60 12.56 -18.79
CA LEU A 152 -20.68 12.19 -17.87
C LEU A 152 -21.79 13.24 -17.82
N LEU A 153 -21.51 14.54 -17.99
CA LEU A 153 -22.55 15.59 -17.97
C LEU A 153 -22.21 16.76 -18.92
N PRO A 154 -23.21 17.37 -19.61
CA PRO A 154 -22.98 18.48 -20.55
C PRO A 154 -22.29 19.72 -19.94
N TRP A 155 -22.49 19.96 -18.65
CA TRP A 155 -21.98 21.13 -17.92
C TRP A 155 -20.75 20.82 -17.04
N LEU A 156 -20.28 19.58 -17.02
CA LEU A 156 -19.12 19.14 -16.23
C LEU A 156 -18.15 18.39 -17.13
N ARG A 157 -16.97 18.98 -17.33
CA ARG A 157 -15.90 18.35 -18.12
C ARG A 157 -14.80 17.92 -17.18
N MET A 158 -14.58 16.61 -17.12
CA MET A 158 -13.44 16.04 -16.41
C MET A 158 -12.32 15.79 -17.42
N GLN A 159 -11.10 16.23 -17.09
CA GLN A 159 -9.93 15.84 -17.86
C GLN A 159 -9.56 14.38 -17.61
N THR A 160 -8.88 13.78 -18.58
CA THR A 160 -8.26 12.46 -18.47
C THR A 160 -7.49 12.34 -17.15
N PRO A 161 -7.85 11.40 -16.25
CA PRO A 161 -7.08 11.15 -15.03
C PRO A 161 -5.64 10.80 -15.37
N HIS A 162 -4.69 11.24 -14.55
CA HIS A 162 -3.27 10.97 -14.74
C HIS A 162 -2.61 10.61 -13.41
N ILE A 163 -1.54 9.82 -13.48
CA ILE A 163 -0.76 9.44 -12.31
C ILE A 163 0.05 10.65 -11.84
N VAL A 164 -0.19 11.08 -10.59
CA VAL A 164 0.59 12.14 -9.93
C VAL A 164 1.81 11.54 -9.25
N SER A 165 1.63 10.43 -8.54
CA SER A 165 2.73 9.76 -7.84
C SER A 165 2.47 8.26 -7.68
N VAL A 166 3.54 7.47 -7.76
CA VAL A 166 3.55 6.06 -7.36
C VAL A 166 4.66 5.88 -6.34
N GLU A 167 4.30 5.34 -5.18
CA GLU A 167 5.23 5.00 -4.12
C GLU A 167 5.09 3.51 -3.79
N PHE A 168 6.22 2.85 -3.56
CA PHE A 168 6.27 1.47 -3.11
C PHE A 168 6.87 1.43 -1.71
N GLY A 169 6.34 0.55 -0.88
CA GLY A 169 6.71 0.47 0.52
C GLY A 169 6.15 -0.78 1.17
N SER A 170 5.83 -0.67 2.45
CA SER A 170 5.29 -1.75 3.25
C SER A 170 4.17 -1.25 4.16
N VAL A 171 3.54 -2.18 4.89
CA VAL A 171 2.54 -1.83 5.91
C VAL A 171 3.10 -2.09 7.30
N LYS A 172 2.90 -1.12 8.19
CA LYS A 172 3.33 -1.20 9.59
C LYS A 172 2.65 -2.37 10.31
N GLY A 173 3.40 -3.06 11.16
CA GLY A 173 2.87 -4.12 12.03
C GLY A 173 2.58 -5.44 11.33
N VAL A 174 2.98 -5.62 10.07
CA VAL A 174 2.86 -6.89 9.36
C VAL A 174 4.14 -7.71 9.57
N THR A 175 4.01 -8.95 10.04
CA THR A 175 5.13 -9.89 10.19
C THR A 175 5.70 -10.31 8.82
N SER A 176 6.83 -10.99 8.82
CA SER A 176 7.30 -11.77 7.67
C SER A 176 6.61 -13.14 7.67
N ASN A 177 6.63 -13.82 6.52
CA ASN A 177 6.26 -15.24 6.43
C ASN A 177 7.39 -16.18 6.90
N ALA A 178 8.61 -15.67 7.06
CA ALA A 178 9.71 -16.45 7.55
C ALA A 178 9.48 -16.88 9.01
N THR A 179 9.72 -18.17 9.27
CA THR A 179 9.56 -18.77 10.61
C THR A 179 10.93 -18.92 11.28
N MET A 180 10.98 -18.70 12.59
CA MET A 180 12.15 -18.98 13.41
C MET A 180 12.35 -20.50 13.55
N ASN A 181 13.58 -20.98 13.38
CA ASN A 181 13.91 -22.39 13.54
C ASN A 181 14.27 -22.71 15.01
N PRO A 182 13.45 -23.49 15.73
CA PRO A 182 13.69 -23.80 17.15
C PRO A 182 14.83 -24.79 17.38
N VAL A 183 15.31 -25.49 16.33
CA VAL A 183 16.39 -26.49 16.45
C VAL A 183 17.72 -25.82 16.75
N LEU A 184 17.93 -24.59 16.30
CA LEU A 184 19.14 -23.80 16.56
C LEU A 184 18.93 -22.96 17.84
N GLU A 185 18.96 -23.61 19.00
CA GLU A 185 18.57 -23.01 20.30
C GLU A 185 19.32 -21.71 20.64
N GLU A 186 20.63 -21.67 20.37
CA GLU A 186 21.46 -20.49 20.62
C GLU A 186 21.07 -19.32 19.71
N LEU A 187 20.84 -19.58 18.42
CA LEU A 187 20.36 -18.58 17.47
C LEU A 187 18.95 -18.08 17.83
N ALA A 188 18.05 -19.00 18.20
CA ALA A 188 16.70 -18.67 18.64
C ALA A 188 16.70 -17.82 19.93
N SER A 189 17.62 -18.11 20.85
CA SER A 189 17.82 -17.36 22.09
C SER A 189 18.36 -15.96 21.82
N HIS A 190 19.33 -15.83 20.91
CA HIS A 190 19.83 -14.55 20.44
C HIS A 190 18.71 -13.73 19.78
N ASP A 191 17.93 -14.33 18.89
CA ASP A 191 16.84 -13.65 18.18
C ASP A 191 15.71 -13.22 19.12
N LYS A 192 15.47 -14.00 20.17
CA LYS A 192 14.56 -13.63 21.26
C LYS A 192 15.06 -12.42 22.03
N SER A 193 16.35 -12.38 22.36
CA SER A 193 16.96 -11.26 23.09
C SER A 193 16.85 -9.93 22.33
N LEU A 194 16.93 -9.99 21.00
CA LEU A 194 16.79 -8.86 20.10
C LEU A 194 15.33 -8.58 19.69
N LYS A 195 14.37 -9.40 20.14
CA LYS A 195 12.95 -9.30 19.78
C LYS A 195 12.73 -9.26 18.26
N LEU A 196 13.38 -10.17 17.53
CA LEU A 196 13.29 -10.23 16.06
C LEU A 196 12.04 -10.97 15.54
N TYR A 197 11.38 -11.76 16.39
CA TYR A 197 10.20 -12.54 16.03
C TYR A 197 9.11 -12.42 17.10
N ASP A 198 7.88 -12.70 16.72
CA ASP A 198 6.76 -12.81 17.65
C ASP A 198 6.75 -14.19 18.31
N GLU A 199 6.83 -14.21 19.65
CA GLU A 199 6.91 -15.45 20.43
C GLU A 199 5.68 -16.34 20.26
N SER A 200 4.52 -15.77 19.93
CA SER A 200 3.26 -16.52 19.80
C SER A 200 3.16 -17.23 18.45
N SER A 201 3.42 -16.53 17.35
CA SER A 201 3.37 -17.09 15.99
C SER A 201 4.68 -17.73 15.52
N LYS A 202 5.80 -17.47 16.21
CA LYS A 202 7.16 -17.84 15.78
C LYS A 202 7.60 -17.24 14.45
N LEU A 203 6.88 -16.22 13.96
CA LEU A 203 7.18 -15.51 12.72
C LEU A 203 8.08 -14.31 13.00
N TYR A 204 9.07 -14.09 12.14
CA TYR A 204 9.89 -12.89 12.20
C TYR A 204 9.06 -11.62 11.98
N PHE A 205 9.44 -10.52 12.60
CA PHE A 205 8.84 -9.22 12.27
C PHE A 205 9.18 -8.84 10.83
N GLY A 206 8.24 -8.17 10.17
CA GLY A 206 8.47 -7.65 8.84
C GLY A 206 9.40 -6.45 8.89
N ASN A 207 10.14 -6.28 7.81
CA ASN A 207 11.00 -5.13 7.59
C ASN A 207 12.19 -5.00 8.55
N ILE A 208 12.77 -6.12 8.94
CA ILE A 208 13.96 -6.17 9.80
C ILE A 208 15.21 -6.62 9.01
N ASP A 209 16.38 -6.39 9.58
CA ASP A 209 17.65 -7.02 9.20
C ASP A 209 18.06 -7.98 10.33
N ALA A 210 17.82 -9.28 10.13
CA ALA A 210 18.05 -10.31 11.13
C ALA A 210 19.53 -10.70 11.15
N LYS A 211 20.39 -9.81 11.67
CA LYS A 211 21.84 -10.06 11.72
C LYS A 211 22.19 -11.32 12.51
N LEU A 212 23.28 -11.97 12.09
CA LEU A 212 23.89 -13.06 12.85
C LEU A 212 24.75 -12.50 13.99
N PRO A 213 24.86 -13.22 15.13
CA PRO A 213 25.84 -12.89 16.17
C PRO A 213 27.27 -13.19 15.70
N GLY A 214 28.26 -12.57 16.33
CA GLY A 214 29.68 -12.91 16.17
C GLY A 214 30.30 -12.48 14.84
N ASP A 215 31.13 -13.37 14.28
CA ASP A 215 32.01 -13.11 13.12
C ASP A 215 31.27 -12.94 11.78
N ASP A 216 29.98 -13.27 11.72
CA ASP A 216 29.11 -13.12 10.54
C ASP A 216 28.17 -11.91 10.63
N SER A 217 28.39 -11.01 11.59
CA SER A 217 27.56 -9.80 11.79
C SER A 217 27.70 -8.75 10.68
N ASP A 218 28.69 -8.93 9.79
CA ASP A 218 28.87 -8.16 8.56
C ASP A 218 27.83 -8.51 7.48
N LEU A 219 27.27 -9.72 7.52
CA LEU A 219 26.21 -10.15 6.60
C LEU A 219 24.87 -9.52 6.96
N THR A 220 23.99 -9.40 5.96
CA THR A 220 22.65 -8.82 6.11
C THR A 220 21.58 -9.81 5.67
N PHE A 221 20.55 -9.98 6.48
CA PHE A 221 19.43 -10.90 6.23
C PHE A 221 18.12 -10.15 6.36
N LYS A 222 17.74 -9.47 5.27
CA LYS A 222 16.60 -8.54 5.27
C LYS A 222 15.28 -9.25 4.99
N LEU A 223 14.48 -9.43 6.04
CA LEU A 223 13.16 -10.02 5.94
C LEU A 223 12.12 -8.94 5.66
N SER A 224 11.37 -9.11 4.57
CA SER A 224 10.36 -8.15 4.12
C SER A 224 9.02 -8.47 4.76
N SER A 225 8.21 -7.44 5.08
CA SER A 225 6.87 -7.66 5.62
C SER A 225 5.96 -8.35 4.61
N LEU A 226 5.40 -9.50 4.97
CA LEU A 226 4.47 -10.26 4.15
C LEU A 226 3.62 -11.13 5.06
N ALA A 227 2.29 -10.99 4.96
CA ALA A 227 1.38 -11.77 5.78
C ALA A 227 1.57 -13.28 5.51
N ALA A 228 1.85 -14.04 6.56
CA ALA A 228 1.91 -15.50 6.50
C ALA A 228 0.52 -16.10 6.19
N PRO A 229 0.45 -17.28 5.57
CA PRO A 229 -0.81 -17.99 5.38
C PRO A 229 -1.38 -18.42 6.73
N VAL A 230 -2.70 -18.28 6.90
CA VAL A 230 -3.42 -18.73 8.11
C VAL A 230 -4.26 -19.93 7.71
N ASN A 231 -4.00 -21.10 8.32
CA ASN A 231 -4.68 -22.35 7.98
C ASN A 231 -4.65 -22.66 6.47
N GLY A 232 -3.49 -22.45 5.83
CA GLY A 232 -3.31 -22.64 4.38
C GLY A 232 -4.00 -21.59 3.49
N THR A 233 -4.68 -20.61 4.08
CA THR A 233 -5.37 -19.55 3.33
C THR A 233 -4.44 -18.35 3.14
N VAL A 234 -4.27 -17.95 1.87
CA VAL A 234 -3.48 -16.78 1.49
C VAL A 234 -4.35 -15.53 1.59
N SER A 235 -3.87 -14.50 2.28
CA SER A 235 -4.55 -13.20 2.29
C SER A 235 -4.54 -12.59 0.89
N PRO A 236 -5.69 -12.16 0.33
CA PRO A 236 -5.69 -11.47 -0.95
C PRO A 236 -5.06 -10.08 -0.85
N ALA A 237 -4.66 -9.53 -2.00
CA ALA A 237 -4.35 -8.12 -2.10
C ALA A 237 -5.59 -7.30 -1.74
N ARG A 238 -5.40 -6.20 -1.01
CA ARG A 238 -6.51 -5.40 -0.48
C ARG A 238 -6.11 -3.95 -0.28
N LEU A 239 -7.11 -3.08 -0.29
CA LEU A 239 -6.91 -1.69 0.10
C LEU A 239 -6.52 -1.61 1.58
N ALA A 240 -5.64 -0.65 1.87
CA ALA A 240 -5.13 -0.34 3.18
C ALA A 240 -5.31 1.16 3.44
N LEU A 241 -5.34 1.53 4.72
CA LEU A 241 -5.34 2.92 5.10
C LEU A 241 -4.01 3.58 4.71
N VAL A 242 -4.04 4.88 4.42
CA VAL A 242 -2.85 5.62 3.97
C VAL A 242 -1.86 5.87 5.12
N ASP A 243 -2.31 5.86 6.36
CA ASP A 243 -1.54 6.12 7.59
C ASP A 243 -0.63 4.93 8.01
N ILE A 244 -1.05 3.71 7.69
CA ILE A 244 -0.30 2.48 7.94
C ILE A 244 0.75 2.19 6.86
N PHE A 245 0.74 2.94 5.74
CA PHE A 245 1.78 2.86 4.72
C PHE A 245 3.11 3.39 5.26
N ASP A 246 4.18 2.64 5.02
CA ASP A 246 5.54 3.06 5.30
C ASP A 246 6.37 3.07 4.03
N LYS A 247 6.93 4.24 3.71
CA LYS A 247 7.69 4.45 2.48
C LYS A 247 9.10 3.92 2.66
N GLN A 248 9.41 2.80 2.01
CA GLN A 248 10.73 2.20 2.09
C GLN A 248 11.66 2.68 0.97
N LYS A 249 12.78 3.30 1.34
CA LYS A 249 13.83 3.72 0.40
C LYS A 249 14.80 2.57 0.08
N GLY A 250 14.33 1.55 -0.63
CA GLY A 250 15.22 0.56 -1.27
C GLY A 250 15.86 -0.48 -0.34
N GLN A 251 15.39 -0.62 0.90
CA GLN A 251 16.04 -1.51 1.87
C GLN A 251 15.53 -2.95 1.80
N GLN A 252 14.23 -3.17 1.57
CA GLN A 252 13.57 -4.48 1.52
C GLN A 252 12.63 -4.59 0.31
N LEU A 253 12.12 -5.80 0.04
CA LEU A 253 11.09 -5.99 -0.97
C LEU A 253 9.81 -5.28 -0.54
N GLN A 254 9.22 -4.52 -1.46
CA GLN A 254 8.03 -3.73 -1.18
C GLN A 254 6.80 -4.64 -1.21
N SER A 255 5.97 -4.57 -0.17
CA SER A 255 4.73 -5.35 -0.05
C SER A 255 3.47 -4.48 -0.15
N ALA A 256 3.62 -3.18 -0.38
CA ALA A 256 2.52 -2.25 -0.56
C ALA A 256 2.81 -1.23 -1.65
N ALA A 257 1.74 -0.79 -2.32
CA ALA A 257 1.76 0.30 -3.29
C ALA A 257 0.84 1.43 -2.80
N LYS A 258 1.28 2.67 -3.04
CA LYS A 258 0.50 3.88 -2.83
C LYS A 258 0.48 4.68 -4.12
N VAL A 259 -0.70 4.93 -4.66
CA VAL A 259 -0.89 5.65 -5.92
C VAL A 259 -1.72 6.90 -5.66
N THR A 260 -1.29 8.01 -6.23
CA THR A 260 -2.07 9.24 -6.29
C THR A 260 -2.42 9.51 -7.74
N VAL A 261 -3.71 9.62 -8.03
CA VAL A 261 -4.25 9.99 -9.34
C VAL A 261 -4.85 11.39 -9.24
N GLY A 262 -4.51 12.23 -10.21
CA GLY A 262 -5.00 13.59 -10.36
C GLY A 262 -5.97 13.68 -11.54
N THR A 263 -6.99 14.51 -11.41
CA THR A 263 -7.82 14.95 -12.54
C THR A 263 -8.17 16.43 -12.38
N GLU A 264 -8.28 17.14 -13.50
CA GLU A 264 -8.78 18.51 -13.51
C GLU A 264 -10.28 18.48 -13.83
N VAL A 265 -11.09 19.07 -12.94
CA VAL A 265 -12.54 19.20 -13.11
C VAL A 265 -12.86 20.64 -13.52
N LYS A 266 -13.59 20.79 -14.63
CA LYS A 266 -14.14 22.07 -15.11
C LYS A 266 -15.66 22.07 -14.98
N ALA A 267 -16.20 23.01 -14.21
CA ALA A 267 -17.64 23.19 -14.04
C ALA A 267 -18.14 24.47 -14.73
N GLY A 268 -19.20 24.35 -15.51
CA GLY A 268 -19.91 25.48 -16.14
C GLY A 268 -19.43 25.84 -17.55
N SER A 269 -20.30 26.54 -18.31
CA SER A 269 -19.97 27.03 -19.66
C SER A 269 -19.48 28.49 -19.69
N LEU A 270 -19.52 29.20 -18.55
CA LEU A 270 -19.34 30.66 -18.46
C LEU A 270 -18.16 31.09 -17.58
N SER A 271 -17.67 30.25 -16.68
CA SER A 271 -16.50 30.53 -15.82
C SER A 271 -15.54 29.35 -15.87
N GLU A 272 -14.27 29.60 -16.26
CA GLU A 272 -13.21 28.59 -16.25
C GLU A 272 -12.69 28.32 -14.82
N HIS A 273 -13.56 27.88 -13.91
CA HIS A 273 -13.10 27.35 -12.63
C HIS A 273 -12.54 25.95 -12.85
N LYS A 274 -11.21 25.86 -12.78
CA LYS A 274 -10.44 24.61 -12.77
C LYS A 274 -10.17 24.23 -11.33
N GLN A 275 -10.52 23.01 -10.96
CA GLN A 275 -10.16 22.44 -9.67
C GLN A 275 -9.42 21.13 -9.90
N ASP A 276 -8.21 21.03 -9.33
CA ASP A 276 -7.44 19.80 -9.31
C ASP A 276 -7.96 18.91 -8.19
N LEU A 277 -8.38 17.71 -8.56
CA LEU A 277 -8.81 16.67 -7.66
C LEU A 277 -7.74 15.59 -7.62
N ASN A 278 -7.09 15.45 -6.46
CA ASN A 278 -6.12 14.40 -6.21
C ASN A 278 -6.71 13.36 -5.27
N VAL A 279 -6.66 12.10 -5.69
CA VAL A 279 -7.13 10.98 -4.89
C VAL A 279 -5.96 10.03 -4.67
N THR A 280 -5.76 9.63 -3.42
CA THR A 280 -4.68 8.74 -3.02
C THR A 280 -5.29 7.44 -2.50
N SER A 281 -4.77 6.31 -2.99
CA SER A 281 -5.09 4.99 -2.48
C SER A 281 -3.83 4.24 -2.09
N THR A 282 -3.99 3.27 -1.21
CA THR A 282 -2.93 2.37 -0.74
C THR A 282 -3.46 0.95 -0.78
N ALA A 283 -2.65 0.01 -1.25
CA ALA A 283 -2.99 -1.40 -1.24
C ALA A 283 -1.81 -2.25 -0.79
N THR A 284 -2.13 -3.34 -0.09
CA THR A 284 -1.17 -4.39 0.27
C THR A 284 -1.20 -5.48 -0.79
N THR A 285 -0.05 -6.09 -1.01
CA THR A 285 0.07 -7.27 -1.85
C THR A 285 -0.65 -8.49 -1.24
N ASN A 286 -0.78 -9.56 -2.01
CA ASN A 286 -1.23 -10.86 -1.52
C ASN A 286 -0.21 -11.45 -0.55
N GLY A 287 -0.68 -12.20 0.45
CA GLY A 287 0.17 -12.87 1.43
C GLY A 287 1.07 -13.94 0.80
N ALA A 288 1.89 -14.56 1.65
CA ALA A 288 2.72 -15.68 1.24
C ALA A 288 1.86 -16.91 0.90
N ILE A 289 2.24 -17.60 -0.17
CA ILE A 289 1.71 -18.92 -0.50
C ILE A 289 2.44 -19.93 0.40
N PRO A 290 1.72 -20.84 1.10
CA PRO A 290 2.37 -21.87 1.88
C PRO A 290 3.32 -22.70 0.99
N PRO A 291 4.49 -23.13 1.52
CA PRO A 291 5.42 -23.98 0.77
C PRO A 291 4.77 -25.30 0.30
N ASP A 292 3.64 -25.65 0.89
CA ASP A 292 2.94 -26.92 0.70
C ASP A 292 1.63 -26.72 -0.09
N GLY A 293 1.74 -26.70 -1.42
CA GLY A 293 0.67 -27.24 -2.27
C GLY A 293 0.54 -28.77 -2.14
N PHE A 294 1.47 -29.41 -1.44
CA PHE A 294 1.48 -30.82 -1.08
C PHE A 294 1.51 -30.94 0.44
N GLY A 295 0.36 -31.30 1.02
CA GLY A 295 0.25 -31.53 2.45
C GLY A 295 1.20 -32.63 2.90
N TRP A 296 2.21 -32.25 3.69
CA TRP A 296 2.80 -33.15 4.66
C TRP A 296 2.02 -33.00 5.96
N ARG A 297 0.91 -33.72 6.03
CA ARG A 297 0.27 -34.13 7.28
C ARG A 297 0.80 -35.51 7.67
#